data_AF-U2A5E0-F1
#
_entry.id   AF-U2A5E0-F1
#
_cell.length_a   1.000
_cell.length_b   1.000
_cell.length_c   1.000
_cell.angle_alpha   90.00
_cell.angle_beta   90.00
_cell.angle_gamma   90.00
#
_symmetry.space_group_name_H-M   'P 1'
#
loop_
_entity.id
_entity.type
_entity.pdbx_description
1 polymer ?
#
loop_
_entity_poly.entity_id
_entity_poly.type
_entity_poly.pdbx_seq_one_letter_code
_entity_poly.pdbx_strand_id
1 'polypeptide(L)'
;MSFNPPASPSPTQAQAEAIGYLALTYVSQRLPLQVRQSAAGHFIGTADDNGPISRESVEYFRSYEAAERALSTGHWQQRLHP
;
A
#
# COMPACT_ATOMS: atom_id res chain seq x y z
N MET A 1 3.90 -32.53 4.65
CA MET A 1 3.49 -31.35 3.87
C MET A 1 3.62 -30.14 4.80
N SER A 2 4.77 -29.49 4.81
CA SER A 2 4.99 -28.32 5.67
C SER A 2 4.35 -27.12 4.99
N PHE A 3 3.25 -26.61 5.55
CA PHE A 3 2.73 -25.30 5.20
C PHE A 3 3.72 -24.29 5.76
N ASN A 4 4.65 -23.85 4.90
CA ASN A 4 5.47 -22.69 5.19
C ASN A 4 4.48 -21.53 5.38
N PRO A 5 4.41 -20.87 6.56
CA PRO A 5 3.64 -19.62 6.63
C PRO A 5 4.20 -18.71 5.54
N PRO A 6 3.36 -17.98 4.76
CA PRO A 6 3.91 -17.04 3.82
C PRO A 6 4.74 -16.06 4.64
N ALA A 7 6.07 -16.13 4.51
CA ALA A 7 6.97 -15.15 5.07
C ALA A 7 6.40 -13.78 4.68
N SER A 8 6.29 -12.86 5.64
CA SER A 8 5.79 -11.51 5.39
C SER A 8 6.39 -11.00 4.08
N PRO A 9 5.58 -10.68 3.06
CA PRO A 9 6.13 -10.36 1.76
C PRO A 9 7.03 -9.14 1.90
N SER A 10 8.17 -9.15 1.22
CA SER A 10 9.01 -7.97 1.18
C SER A 10 8.23 -6.79 0.57
N PRO A 11 8.54 -5.54 0.94
CA PRO A 11 7.85 -4.35 0.42
C PRO A 11 7.81 -4.31 -1.11
N THR A 12 8.89 -4.76 -1.78
CA THR A 12 8.97 -4.85 -3.24
C THR A 12 8.02 -5.89 -3.82
N GLN A 13 7.84 -7.04 -3.16
CA GLN A 13 6.88 -8.06 -3.60
C GLN A 13 5.45 -7.57 -3.46
N ALA A 14 5.12 -6.94 -2.33
CA ALA A 14 3.80 -6.37 -2.11
C ALA A 14 3.46 -5.30 -3.17
N GLN A 15 4.41 -4.41 -3.49
CA GLN A 15 4.26 -3.45 -4.57
C GLN A 15 4.06 -4.11 -5.94
N ALA A 16 4.83 -5.16 -6.25
CA ALA A 16 4.72 -5.89 -7.52
C ALA A 16 3.39 -6.66 -7.65
N GLU A 17 2.86 -7.19 -6.55
CA GLU A 17 1.53 -7.81 -6.47
C GLU A 17 0.39 -6.78 -6.35
N ALA A 18 0.70 -5.48 -6.31
CA ALA A 18 -0.24 -4.39 -6.08
C ALA A 18 -1.09 -4.58 -4.81
N ILE A 19 -0.49 -5.09 -3.73
CA ILE A 19 -1.12 -5.29 -2.41
C ILE A 19 -0.45 -4.45 -1.32
N GLY A 20 -1.20 -4.10 -0.27
CA GLY A 20 -0.66 -3.37 0.88
C GLY A 20 0.27 -4.22 1.74
N TYR A 21 1.53 -3.80 1.86
CA TYR A 21 2.51 -4.39 2.76
C TYR A 21 2.12 -4.16 4.23
N LEU A 22 1.74 -2.94 4.62
CA LEU A 22 1.36 -2.67 6.02
C LEU A 22 0.01 -3.27 6.35
N ALA A 23 -0.96 -3.23 5.43
CA ALA A 23 -2.24 -3.92 5.61
C ALA A 23 -2.05 -5.42 5.86
N LEU A 24 -1.18 -6.08 5.09
CA LEU A 24 -0.91 -7.49 5.27
C LEU A 24 -0.07 -7.77 6.52
N THR A 25 0.90 -6.93 6.84
CA THR A 25 1.83 -7.16 7.97
C THR A 25 1.17 -6.87 9.32
N TYR A 26 0.41 -5.78 9.43
CA TYR A 26 -0.15 -5.31 10.71
C TYR A 26 -1.62 -5.65 10.89
N VAL A 27 -2.38 -5.76 9.79
CA VAL A 27 -3.83 -6.04 9.83
C VAL A 27 -4.14 -7.46 9.34
N SER A 28 -3.14 -8.18 8.79
CA SER A 28 -3.32 -9.51 8.19
C SER A 28 -4.37 -9.55 7.08
N GLN A 29 -4.56 -8.43 6.38
CA GLN A 29 -5.50 -8.30 5.28
C GLN A 29 -4.76 -8.08 3.96
N ARG A 30 -5.06 -8.92 2.96
CA ARG A 30 -4.61 -8.71 1.58
C ARG A 30 -5.56 -7.73 0.89
N LEU A 31 -5.20 -6.45 0.94
CA LEU A 31 -5.96 -5.39 0.30
C LEU A 31 -5.18 -4.82 -0.90
N PRO A 32 -5.85 -4.51 -2.02
CA PRO A 32 -5.20 -3.91 -3.17
C PRO A 32 -4.71 -2.49 -2.87
N LEU A 33 -3.59 -2.12 -3.48
CA LEU A 33 -3.09 -0.75 -3.46
C LEU A 33 -4.00 0.14 -4.31
N GLN A 34 -4.34 1.29 -3.76
CA GLN A 34 -5.14 2.29 -4.44
C GLN A 34 -4.71 3.69 -3.99
N VAL A 35 -4.96 4.68 -4.85
CA VAL A 35 -4.78 6.08 -4.45
C VAL A 35 -5.90 6.49 -3.50
N ARG A 36 -5.50 7.19 -2.45
CA ARG A 36 -6.36 7.74 -1.40
C ARG A 36 -6.04 9.22 -1.22
N GLN A 37 -6.95 9.94 -0.60
CA GLN A 37 -6.80 11.36 -0.29
C GLN A 37 -7.01 11.58 1.21
N SER A 38 -6.19 12.44 1.80
CA SER A 38 -6.39 13.02 3.13
C SER A 38 -6.25 14.54 3.05
N ALA A 39 -6.43 15.21 4.20
CA ALA A 39 -6.19 16.65 4.32
C ALA A 39 -4.73 17.05 3.97
N ALA A 40 -3.78 16.13 4.06
CA ALA A 40 -2.37 16.37 3.73
C ALA A 40 -2.04 16.19 2.24
N GLY A 41 -2.95 15.63 1.44
CA GLY A 41 -2.75 15.36 0.02
C GLY A 41 -3.16 13.94 -0.39
N HIS A 42 -2.71 13.53 -1.58
CA HIS A 42 -2.97 12.18 -2.10
C HIS A 42 -1.85 11.23 -1.67
N PHE A 43 -2.16 9.96 -1.49
CA PHE A 43 -1.17 8.94 -1.10
C PHE A 43 -1.60 7.59 -1.63
N ILE A 44 -0.67 6.64 -1.65
CA ILE A 44 -0.97 5.24 -1.99
C ILE A 44 -1.23 4.51 -0.68
N GLY A 45 -2.35 3.82 -0.60
CA GLY A 45 -2.77 3.13 0.59
C GLY A 45 -3.69 1.96 0.27
N THR A 46 -4.24 1.36 1.32
CA THR A 46 -5.29 0.36 1.18
C THR A 46 -6.56 0.85 1.85
N ALA A 47 -7.69 0.32 1.39
CA ALA A 47 -8.98 0.55 2.00
C ALA A 47 -9.82 -0.72 1.93
N ASP A 48 -10.73 -0.85 2.89
CA ASP A 48 -11.82 -1.83 2.88
C ASP A 48 -13.17 -1.08 2.78
N ASP A 49 -14.27 -1.81 2.94
CA ASP A 49 -15.62 -1.26 2.95
C ASP A 49 -15.87 -0.27 4.12
N ASN A 50 -15.06 -0.30 5.17
CA ASN A 50 -15.18 0.55 6.35
C ASN A 50 -14.31 1.82 6.25
N GLY A 51 -13.30 1.85 5.39
CA GLY A 51 -12.48 3.02 5.15
C GLY A 51 -11.01 2.73 4.84
N PRO A 52 -10.12 3.74 4.94
CA PRO A 52 -8.70 3.55 4.74
C PRO A 52 -8.10 2.71 5.87
N ILE A 53 -7.41 1.62 5.51
CA ILE A 53 -6.80 0.69 6.47
C ILE A 53 -5.34 1.06 6.73
N SER A 54 -4.58 1.40 5.68
CA SER A 54 -3.17 1.71 5.80
C SER A 54 -2.71 2.75 4.79
N ARG A 55 -1.63 3.47 5.15
CA ARG A 55 -0.89 4.36 4.24
C ARG A 55 0.42 3.69 3.85
N GLU A 56 0.46 3.22 2.61
CA GLU A 56 1.56 2.42 2.06
C GLU A 56 2.67 3.30 1.50
N SER A 57 2.39 4.48 0.93
CA SER A 57 3.44 5.41 0.50
C SER A 57 3.96 6.28 1.65
N VAL A 58 5.27 6.54 1.64
CA VAL A 58 5.89 7.58 2.50
C VAL A 58 5.45 8.96 2.02
N GLU A 59 5.45 9.17 0.71
CA GLU A 59 5.13 10.42 0.05
C GLU A 59 3.64 10.76 0.08
N TYR A 60 3.37 12.07 0.16
CA TYR A 60 2.12 12.65 -0.28
C TYR A 60 2.31 13.29 -1.66
N PHE A 61 1.36 13.06 -2.54
CA PHE A 61 1.31 13.58 -3.89
C PHE A 61 0.37 14.79 -3.95
N ARG A 62 0.71 15.74 -4.83
CA ARG A 62 -0.03 17.00 -5.00
C ARG A 62 -1.37 16.81 -5.70
N SER A 63 -1.55 15.73 -6.47
CA SER A 63 -2.79 15.42 -7.18
C SER A 63 -3.01 13.90 -7.25
N TYR A 64 -4.27 13.51 -7.50
CA TYR A 64 -4.66 12.13 -7.75
C TYR A 64 -3.87 11.52 -8.91
N GLU A 65 -3.75 12.22 -10.04
CA GLU A 65 -3.00 11.76 -11.22
C GLU A 65 -1.52 11.50 -10.92
N ALA A 66 -0.89 12.32 -10.07
CA ALA A 66 0.50 12.10 -9.69
C ALA A 66 0.66 10.84 -8.83
N ALA A 67 -0.28 10.59 -7.93
CA ALA A 67 -0.30 9.36 -7.11
C ALA A 67 -0.63 8.13 -7.96
N GLU A 68 -1.56 8.21 -8.90
CA GLU A 68 -1.93 7.12 -9.81
C GLU A 68 -0.76 6.77 -10.73
N ARG A 69 -0.09 7.78 -11.28
CA ARG A 69 1.13 7.54 -12.07
C ARG A 69 2.19 6.85 -11.23
N ALA A 70 2.44 7.33 -10.01
CA ALA A 70 3.40 6.71 -9.11
C ALA A 70 3.02 5.25 -8.82
N LEU A 71 1.75 4.98 -8.48
CA LEU A 71 1.22 3.65 -8.25
C LEU A 71 1.46 2.74 -9.46
N SER A 72 1.08 3.20 -10.66
CA SER A 72 1.20 2.44 -11.90
C SER A 72 2.65 2.20 -12.33
N THR A 73 3.58 3.12 -12.05
CA THR A 73 4.99 2.97 -12.44
C THR A 73 5.85 2.38 -11.32
N GLY A 74 5.31 2.19 -10.12
CA GLY A 74 6.09 1.83 -8.94
C GLY A 74 7.03 2.95 -8.44
N HIS A 75 6.94 4.16 -8.97
CA HIS A 75 7.76 5.31 -8.56
C HIS A 75 7.24 5.96 -7.26
N TRP A 76 7.27 5.20 -6.17
CA TRP A 76 6.95 5.65 -4.82
C TRP A 76 7.66 4.77 -3.80
N GLN A 77 7.91 5.30 -2.61
CA GLN A 77 8.59 4.54 -1.57
C GLN A 77 7.59 3.88 -0.64
N GLN A 78 7.73 2.57 -0.50
CA GLN A 78 6.97 1.81 0.48
C GLN A 78 7.34 2.25 1.89
N ARG A 79 6.32 2.59 2.65
CA ARG A 79 6.41 2.88 4.06
C ARG A 79 6.52 1.56 4.82
N LEU A 80 7.58 1.43 5.62
CA LEU A 80 7.90 0.20 6.36
C LEU A 80 7.23 0.14 7.74
N HIS A 81 6.73 1.27 8.24
CA HIS A 81 6.15 1.40 9.59
C HIS A 81 4.90 2.30 9.54
N PRO A 82 3.82 1.98 10.27
CA PRO A 82 2.54 2.72 10.25
C PRO A 82 2.65 4.18 10.70
#